data_AF-A0A350M550-F1
#
_entry.id   AF-A0A350M550-F1
#
_cell.length_a   1.000
_cell.length_b   1.000
_cell.length_c   1.000
_cell.angle_alpha   90.00
_cell.angle_beta   90.00
_cell.angle_gamma   90.00
#
_symmetry.space_group_name_H-M   'P 1'
#
loop_
_entity.id
_entity.type
_entity.pdbx_description
1 polymer ?
#
loop_
_entity_poly.entity_id
_entity_poly.type
_entity_poly.pdbx_seq_one_letter_code
_entity_poly.pdbx_strand_id
1 'polypeptide(L)'
;RYGKDGKLVVNFISSNDITGGNSGSPVINGNGELIGTAFDGNWEAMSGDIAFEPELQRTISQDIRYTLFIIDKYAGAGYLLKEMTIVE
;
A
#
# COMPACT_ATOMS: atom_id res chain seq x y z
N ARG A 1 0.23 -2.31 -17.54
CA ARG A 1 -0.78 -2.09 -16.48
C ARG A 1 -0.14 -2.11 -15.09
N TYR A 2 0.37 -3.25 -14.61
CA TYR A 2 0.87 -3.35 -13.23
C TYR A 2 2.35 -2.97 -13.05
N GLY A 3 3.20 -3.29 -14.03
CA GLY A 3 4.63 -2.95 -14.02
C GLY A 3 4.98 -1.81 -14.98
N LYS A 4 6.13 -1.17 -14.73
CA LYS A 4 6.74 -0.14 -15.58
C LYS A 4 8.21 -0.49 -15.80
N ASP A 5 8.68 -0.38 -17.05
CA ASP A 5 10.08 -0.66 -17.45
C ASP A 5 10.58 -2.06 -17.02
N GLY A 6 9.71 -3.08 -17.15
CA GLY A 6 10.01 -4.46 -16.75
C GLY A 6 10.08 -4.67 -15.23
N LYS A 7 9.79 -3.66 -14.42
CA LYS A 7 9.79 -3.73 -12.96
C LYS A 7 8.36 -3.73 -12.42
N LEU A 8 8.14 -4.54 -11.38
CA LEU A 8 6.90 -4.58 -10.62
C LEU A 8 7.18 -4.03 -9.22
N VAL A 9 6.48 -2.97 -8.84
CA VAL A 9 6.58 -2.40 -7.48
C VAL A 9 5.74 -3.26 -6.55
N VAL A 10 6.33 -3.69 -5.43
CA VAL A 10 5.66 -4.56 -4.44
C VAL A 10 5.16 -3.74 -3.26
N ASN A 11 6.03 -2.89 -2.72
CA ASN A 11 5.76 -2.05 -1.55
C ASN A 11 6.28 -0.63 -1.77
N PHE A 12 5.77 0.28 -0.93
CA PHE A 12 6.28 1.63 -0.78
C PHE A 12 6.19 2.06 0.68
N ILE A 13 6.89 3.15 1.03
CA ILE A 13 6.84 3.77 2.34
C ILE A 13 6.29 5.19 2.27
N SER A 14 5.66 5.64 3.35
CA SER A 14 5.16 7.01 3.51
C SER A 14 5.42 7.52 4.93
N SER A 15 5.27 8.83 5.14
CA SER A 15 5.39 9.49 6.45
C SER A 15 4.07 9.53 7.21
N ASN A 16 3.15 8.60 6.93
CA ASN A 16 1.92 8.47 7.70
C ASN A 16 2.26 7.95 9.09
N ASP A 17 1.55 8.50 10.08
CA ASP A 17 1.58 8.04 11.47
C ASP A 17 0.57 6.90 11.64
N ILE A 18 1.04 5.73 12.07
CA ILE A 18 0.23 4.52 12.25
C ILE A 18 0.65 3.79 13.52
N THR A 19 -0.26 2.98 14.05
CA THR A 19 -0.01 2.06 15.16
C THR A 19 -0.78 0.75 14.95
N GLY A 20 -0.77 -0.13 15.94
CA GLY A 20 -1.61 -1.33 15.99
C GLY A 20 -3.09 -0.97 15.79
N GLY A 21 -3.73 -1.62 14.81
CA GLY A 21 -5.10 -1.34 14.39
C GLY A 21 -5.20 -0.70 13.00
N ASN A 22 -4.12 -0.14 12.46
CA ASN A 22 -4.08 0.38 11.09
C ASN A 22 -3.91 -0.70 10.01
N SER A 23 -3.62 -1.95 10.35
CA SER A 23 -3.45 -3.04 9.38
C SER A 23 -4.68 -3.18 8.47
N GLY A 24 -4.48 -3.07 7.16
CA GLY A 24 -5.55 -3.07 6.17
C GLY A 24 -6.10 -1.69 5.82
N SER A 25 -5.57 -0.60 6.41
CA SER A 25 -6.02 0.76 6.10
C SER A 25 -5.75 1.12 4.63
N PRO A 26 -6.70 1.77 3.94
CA PRO A 26 -6.49 2.25 2.58
C PRO A 26 -5.50 3.42 2.58
N VAL A 27 -4.50 3.36 1.71
CA VAL A 27 -3.63 4.49 1.39
C VAL A 27 -4.13 5.13 0.10
N ILE A 28 -4.40 6.42 0.15
CA ILE A 28 -5.17 7.14 -0.86
C ILE A 28 -4.33 8.32 -1.42
N ASN A 29 -4.44 8.59 -2.71
CA ASN A 29 -3.79 9.76 -3.33
C ASN A 29 -4.61 11.06 -3.13
N GLY A 30 -4.11 12.18 -3.68
CA GLY A 30 -4.78 13.49 -3.57
C GLY A 30 -6.16 13.59 -4.22
N ASN A 31 -6.56 12.61 -5.04
CA ASN A 31 -7.86 12.56 -5.71
C ASN A 31 -8.88 11.65 -4.99
N GLY A 32 -8.49 11.01 -3.88
CA GLY A 32 -9.37 10.04 -3.22
C GLY A 32 -9.28 8.62 -3.77
N GLU A 33 -8.26 8.29 -4.57
CA GLU A 33 -8.11 6.98 -5.22
C GLU A 33 -7.14 6.08 -4.45
N LEU A 34 -7.48 4.79 -4.33
CA LEU A 34 -6.67 3.80 -3.60
C LEU A 34 -5.34 3.53 -4.33
N ILE A 35 -4.23 3.75 -3.64
CA ILE A 35 -2.87 3.49 -4.15
C ILE A 35 -2.12 2.40 -3.40
N GLY A 36 -2.60 2.00 -2.23
CA GLY A 36 -2.03 0.89 -1.49
C GLY A 36 -2.79 0.53 -0.23
N THR A 37 -2.27 -0.47 0.47
CA THR A 37 -2.82 -0.97 1.73
C THR A 37 -1.72 -0.95 2.79
N ALA A 38 -1.91 -0.18 3.85
CA ALA A 38 -0.97 -0.15 4.97
C ALA A 38 -1.01 -1.49 5.71
N PHE A 39 0.16 -2.03 6.05
CA PHE A 39 0.23 -3.30 6.78
C PHE A 39 1.25 -3.31 7.92
N ASP A 40 2.24 -2.41 7.92
CA ASP A 40 3.27 -2.39 8.96
C ASP A 40 3.97 -1.03 9.07
N GLY A 41 4.77 -0.83 10.11
CA GLY A 41 5.72 0.28 10.27
C GLY A 41 7.18 -0.20 10.16
N ASN A 42 8.12 0.71 9.88
CA ASN A 42 9.54 0.36 9.96
C ASN A 42 10.01 0.18 11.40
N TRP A 43 11.20 -0.41 11.58
CA TRP A 43 11.77 -0.70 12.88
C TRP A 43 11.92 0.54 13.77
N GLU A 44 12.29 1.67 13.18
CA GLU A 44 12.43 2.95 13.89
C GLU A 44 11.08 3.52 14.37
N ALA A 45 9.95 3.01 13.88
CA ALA A 45 8.62 3.40 14.34
C ALA A 45 8.13 2.68 15.60
N MET A 46 8.91 1.77 16.20
CA MET A 46 8.51 1.12 17.46
C MET A 46 8.33 2.10 18.64
N SER A 47 8.99 3.26 18.63
CA SER A 47 8.77 4.33 19.62
C SER A 47 7.53 5.18 19.32
N GLY A 48 6.91 5.02 18.14
CA GLY A 48 5.82 5.84 17.61
C GLY A 48 4.60 5.90 18.51
N ASP A 49 4.28 4.82 19.22
CA ASP A 49 3.16 4.77 20.15
C ASP A 49 3.30 5.77 21.32
N ILE A 50 4.51 6.24 21.59
CA ILE A 50 4.82 7.17 22.69
C ILE A 50 5.23 8.54 22.15
N ALA A 51 6.05 8.58 21.10
CA ALA A 51 6.50 9.81 20.48
C ALA A 51 6.65 9.66 18.97
N PHE A 52 5.99 10.55 18.23
CA PHE A 52 6.12 10.61 16.78
C PHE A 52 7.44 11.28 16.38
N GLU A 53 8.25 10.57 15.59
CA GLU A 53 9.56 11.03 15.09
C GLU A 53 9.52 11.15 13.55
N PRO A 54 9.22 12.34 12.99
CA PRO A 54 8.94 12.50 11.56
C PRO A 54 10.09 12.07 10.64
N GLU A 55 11.33 12.20 11.11
CA GLU A 55 12.51 11.89 10.32
C GLU A 55 12.72 10.38 10.16
N LEU A 56 12.32 9.59 11.15
CA LEU A 56 12.62 8.16 11.23
C LEU A 56 11.42 7.27 10.90
N GLN A 57 10.22 7.68 11.30
CA GLN A 57 9.05 6.79 11.26
C GLN A 57 8.43 6.73 9.87
N ARG A 58 8.20 5.51 9.39
CA ARG A 58 7.65 5.24 8.06
C ARG A 58 6.60 4.16 8.14
N THR A 59 5.45 4.45 7.54
CA THR A 59 4.43 3.45 7.24
C THR A 59 4.85 2.63 6.04
N ILE A 60 4.76 1.31 6.13
CA ILE A 60 4.99 0.33 5.06
C ILE A 60 3.64 -0.09 4.47
N SER A 61 3.52 0.03 3.15
CA SER A 61 2.29 -0.27 2.42
C SER A 61 2.53 -1.21 1.24
N GLN A 62 1.55 -2.06 0.96
CA GLN A 62 1.49 -2.83 -0.28
C GLN A 62 1.01 -1.93 -1.41
N ASP A 63 1.71 -1.96 -2.55
CA ASP A 63 1.31 -1.21 -3.74
C ASP A 63 0.07 -1.86 -4.37
N ILE A 64 -0.96 -1.05 -4.66
CA ILE A 64 -2.21 -1.57 -5.22
C ILE A 64 -1.99 -2.31 -6.54
N ARG A 65 -0.98 -1.93 -7.32
CA ARG A 65 -0.64 -2.60 -8.59
C ARG A 65 -0.16 -4.03 -8.35
N TYR A 66 0.53 -4.29 -7.23
CA TYR A 66 0.95 -5.63 -6.86
C TYR A 66 -0.25 -6.49 -6.46
N THR A 67 -1.18 -5.95 -5.68
CA THR A 67 -2.44 -6.63 -5.34
C THR A 67 -3.22 -7.00 -6.60
N LEU A 68 -3.41 -6.06 -7.52
CA LEU A 68 -4.10 -6.31 -8.80
C LEU A 68 -3.33 -7.31 -9.68
N PHE A 69 -1.99 -7.25 -9.69
CA PHE A 69 -1.15 -8.21 -10.41
C PHE A 69 -1.35 -9.63 -9.88
N ILE A 70 -1.38 -9.82 -8.57
CA ILE A 70 -1.58 -11.13 -7.95
C ILE A 70 -2.99 -11.66 -8.27
N ILE A 71 -4.01 -10.81 -8.18
CA ILE A 71 -5.39 -11.21 -8.52
C ILE A 71 -5.51 -11.62 -9.99
N ASP A 72 -4.97 -10.83 -10.91
CA ASP A 72 -5.06 -11.10 -12.36
C ASP A 72 -4.13 -12.22 -12.82
N LYS A 73 -2.82 -12.04 -12.63
CA LYS A 73 -1.78 -12.87 -13.27
C LYS A 73 -1.46 -14.13 -12.51
N TYR A 74 -1.45 -14.07 -11.18
CA TYR A 74 -1.12 -15.23 -10.37
C TYR A 74 -2.37 -16.10 -10.11
N ALA A 75 -3.45 -15.48 -9.65
CA ALA A 75 -4.66 -16.21 -9.25
C ALA A 75 -5.66 -16.45 -10.40
N GLY A 76 -5.51 -15.77 -11.54
CA GLY A 76 -6.47 -15.88 -12.65
C GLY A 76 -7.87 -15.37 -12.31
N ALA A 77 -8.02 -14.58 -11.25
CA ALA A 77 -9.29 -14.12 -10.69
C ALA A 77 -9.75 -12.78 -11.30
N GLY A 78 -9.65 -12.66 -12.63
CA GLY A 78 -9.93 -11.42 -13.35
C GLY A 78 -11.39 -10.91 -13.23
N TYR A 79 -12.31 -11.72 -12.73
CA TYR A 79 -13.68 -11.29 -12.43
C TYR A 79 -13.72 -10.25 -11.28
N LEU A 80 -12.82 -10.33 -10.30
CA LEU A 80 -12.71 -9.33 -9.23
C LEU A 80 -12.27 -7.97 -9.77
N LEU A 81 -11.40 -7.95 -10.80
CA LEU A 81 -10.99 -6.70 -11.45
C LEU A 81 -12.14 -6.03 -12.22
N LYS A 82 -13.11 -6.82 -12.71
CA LYS A 82 -14.29 -6.28 -13.42
C LYS A 82 -15.30 -5.65 -12.47
N GLU A 83 -15.28 -6.03 -11.19
CA GLU A 83 -16.12 -5.44 -10.15
C GLU A 83 -15.59 -4.07 -9.69
N MET A 84 -14.28 -3.84 -9.85
CA MET A 84 -13.63 -2.61 -9.42
C MET A 84 -13.72 -1.50 -10.48
N THR A 85 -13.79 -0.24 -10.03
CA THR A 85 -13.52 0.93 -10.88
C THR A 85 -12.02 1.24 -10.81
N ILE A 86 -11.30 1.03 -11.91
CA ILE A 86 -9.85 1.26 -11.99
C ILE A 86 -9.60 2.51 -12.84
N VAL A 87 -8.95 3.48 -12.23
CA VAL A 87 -8.51 4.74 -12.83
C VAL A 87 -7.03 4.63 -13.24
N GLU A 88 -6.61 5.37 -14.28
CA GLU A 88 -5.24 5.33 -14.85
C GLU A 88 -4.47 6.63 -14.69
#